data_AF-A0A3M1WJM7-F1
#
_entry.id   AF-A0A3M1WJM7-F1
#
_cell.length_a   1.000
_cell.length_b   1.000
_cell.length_c   1.000
_cell.angle_alpha   90.00
_cell.angle_beta   90.00
_cell.angle_gamma   90.00
#
_symmetry.space_group_name_H-M   'P 1'
#
loop_
_entity.id
_entity.type
_entity.pdbx_description
1 polymer ?
#
loop_
_entity_poly.entity_id
_entity_poly.type
_entity_poly.pdbx_seq_one_letter_code
_entity_poly.pdbx_strand_id
1 'polypeptide(L)'
;MAAAADFDGRGEPTALTGEICRWFHITNPAELLAIIYSSDGSMAPPAIAPLAEIVVRVAEQGDAVAQAILRQAGQELGRAAGAVIRRLGMERDALPVAYTGGVFRAGPLILTPLRAKIQSIAPRARIVRPLHPPAVGAAIMAERRLHRMAPRVAAS
;
A
#
# COMPACT_ATOMS: atom_id res chain seq x y z
N MET A 1 -13.41 6.18 -5.75
CA MET A 1 -13.84 5.89 -7.13
C MET A 1 -13.65 7.14 -7.98
N ALA A 2 -12.42 7.36 -8.47
CA ALA A 2 -12.13 8.54 -9.29
C ALA A 2 -12.57 8.35 -10.75
N ALA A 3 -12.29 7.18 -11.34
CA ALA A 3 -12.67 6.87 -12.73
C ALA A 3 -14.18 6.89 -12.99
N ALA A 4 -14.99 6.36 -12.06
CA ALA A 4 -16.44 6.43 -12.17
C ALA A 4 -16.99 7.87 -12.01
N ALA A 5 -16.36 8.68 -11.16
CA ALA A 5 -16.77 10.06 -10.95
C ALA A 5 -16.44 10.94 -12.17
N ASP A 6 -15.26 10.77 -12.76
CA ASP A 6 -14.86 11.42 -14.02
C ASP A 6 -15.80 11.05 -15.17
N PHE A 7 -16.10 9.76 -15.34
CA PHE A 7 -17.05 9.29 -16.37
C PHE A 7 -18.45 9.91 -16.24
N ASP A 8 -18.96 10.07 -15.02
CA ASP A 8 -20.25 10.72 -14.78
C ASP A 8 -20.21 12.26 -14.90
N GLY A 9 -19.04 12.84 -15.22
CA GLY A 9 -18.82 14.30 -15.28
C GLY A 9 -18.79 14.98 -13.91
N ARG A 10 -18.68 14.20 -12.83
CA ARG A 10 -18.71 14.66 -11.42
C ARG A 10 -17.32 14.77 -10.79
N GLY A 11 -16.30 14.21 -11.44
CA GLY A 11 -14.91 14.23 -11.02
C GLY A 11 -14.04 15.10 -11.93
N GLU A 12 -12.81 15.35 -11.49
CA GLU A 12 -11.79 15.95 -12.36
C GLU A 12 -11.40 14.98 -13.49
N PRO A 13 -11.13 15.47 -14.71
CA PRO A 13 -10.63 14.66 -15.82
C PRO A 13 -9.39 13.86 -15.43
N THR A 14 -9.37 12.56 -15.73
CA THR A 14 -8.23 11.72 -15.40
C THR A 14 -7.96 10.64 -16.45
N ALA A 15 -6.67 10.38 -16.71
CA ALA A 15 -6.28 9.27 -17.57
C ALA A 15 -6.58 7.89 -16.94
N LEU A 16 -6.86 7.84 -15.63
CA LEU A 16 -7.22 6.60 -14.93
C LEU A 16 -8.43 5.91 -15.55
N THR A 17 -9.42 6.66 -16.01
CA THR A 17 -10.65 6.10 -16.60
C THR A 17 -10.33 5.23 -17.81
N GLY A 18 -9.56 5.77 -18.76
CA GLY A 18 -9.16 5.02 -19.96
C GLY A 18 -8.22 3.85 -19.67
N GLU A 19 -7.28 4.02 -18.73
CA GLU A 19 -6.34 2.94 -18.36
C GLU A 19 -7.04 1.78 -17.64
N ILE A 20 -8.00 2.07 -16.76
CA ILE A 20 -8.78 1.05 -16.05
C ILE A 20 -9.71 0.32 -17.02
N CYS A 21 -10.37 1.04 -17.93
CA CYS A 21 -11.19 0.42 -18.98
C CYS A 21 -10.35 -0.53 -19.85
N ARG A 22 -9.15 -0.11 -20.25
CA ARG A 22 -8.23 -0.95 -21.03
C ARG A 22 -7.80 -2.19 -20.25
N TRP A 23 -7.55 -2.07 -18.96
CA TRP A 23 -7.18 -3.19 -18.09
C TRP A 23 -8.29 -4.25 -17.98
N PHE A 24 -9.53 -3.80 -17.82
CA PHE A 24 -10.70 -4.70 -17.73
C PHE A 24 -11.28 -5.10 -19.09
N HIS A 25 -10.68 -4.67 -20.19
CA HIS A 25 -11.19 -4.89 -21.56
C HIS A 25 -12.64 -4.42 -21.77
N ILE A 26 -13.02 -3.35 -21.08
CA ILE A 26 -14.35 -2.72 -21.20
C ILE A 26 -14.25 -1.41 -21.96
N THR A 27 -15.34 -1.01 -22.62
CA THR A 27 -15.41 0.25 -23.37
C THR A 27 -16.19 1.32 -22.64
N ASN A 28 -17.12 0.92 -21.76
CA ASN A 28 -17.90 1.83 -20.94
C ASN A 28 -17.50 1.70 -19.45
N PRO A 29 -16.99 2.76 -18.79
CA PRO A 29 -16.71 2.78 -17.35
C PRO A 29 -17.88 2.37 -16.46
N ALA A 30 -19.14 2.48 -16.91
CA ALA A 30 -20.30 1.95 -16.17
C ALA A 30 -20.25 0.42 -15.98
N GLU A 31 -19.60 -0.31 -16.89
CA GLU A 31 -19.37 -1.76 -16.78
C GLU A 31 -18.43 -2.10 -15.61
N LEU A 32 -17.61 -1.14 -15.15
CA LEU A 32 -16.72 -1.35 -14.00
C LEU A 32 -17.49 -1.63 -12.71
N LEU A 33 -18.69 -1.04 -12.54
CA LEU A 33 -19.56 -1.33 -11.40
C LEU A 33 -20.03 -2.78 -11.43
N ALA A 34 -20.43 -3.29 -12.60
CA ALA A 34 -20.83 -4.67 -12.74
C ALA A 34 -19.67 -5.61 -12.39
N ILE A 35 -18.44 -5.31 -12.81
CA ILE A 35 -17.25 -6.10 -12.48
C ILE A 35 -16.94 -6.06 -10.97
N ILE A 36 -17.01 -4.87 -10.34
CA ILE A 36 -16.74 -4.71 -8.90
C ILE A 36 -17.78 -5.40 -8.03
N TYR A 37 -19.05 -5.34 -8.42
CA TYR A 37 -20.18 -5.89 -7.66
C TYR A 37 -20.63 -7.27 -8.16
N SER A 38 -19.86 -7.91 -9.04
CA SER A 38 -20.12 -9.30 -9.45
C SER A 38 -20.07 -10.21 -8.22
N SER A 39 -21.20 -10.84 -7.94
CA SER A 39 -21.49 -11.63 -6.74
C SER A 39 -20.84 -13.02 -6.73
N ASP A 40 -20.03 -13.33 -7.73
CA ASP A 40 -19.28 -14.59 -7.86
C ASP A 40 -17.92 -14.58 -7.14
N GLY A 41 -17.53 -13.45 -6.54
CA GLY A 41 -16.25 -13.29 -5.84
C GLY A 41 -15.04 -13.30 -6.78
N SER A 42 -15.25 -13.13 -8.09
CA SER A 42 -14.21 -13.19 -9.12
C SER A 42 -13.21 -12.03 -9.10
N MET A 43 -13.51 -10.93 -8.40
CA MET A 43 -12.50 -9.91 -8.11
C MET A 43 -11.57 -10.39 -6.99
N ALA A 44 -10.83 -11.45 -7.27
CA ALA A 44 -9.82 -11.97 -6.37
C ALA A 44 -8.71 -10.90 -6.14
N PRO A 45 -8.05 -10.88 -4.97
CA PRO A 45 -6.92 -9.98 -4.69
C PRO A 45 -5.86 -9.81 -5.80
N PRO A 46 -5.57 -10.83 -6.65
CA PRO A 46 -4.67 -10.68 -7.79
C PRO A 46 -5.12 -9.67 -8.86
N ALA A 47 -6.43 -9.39 -8.99
CA ALA A 47 -6.96 -8.47 -10.01
C ALA A 47 -6.79 -6.99 -9.63
N ILE A 48 -6.65 -6.69 -8.32
CA ILE A 48 -6.60 -5.33 -7.78
C ILE A 48 -5.17 -4.81 -7.67
N ALA A 49 -4.18 -5.69 -7.42
CA ALA A 49 -2.78 -5.31 -7.30
C ALA A 49 -2.23 -4.58 -8.55
N PRO A 50 -2.58 -4.99 -9.80
CA PRO A 50 -2.17 -4.27 -11.01
C PRO A 50 -2.76 -2.86 -11.13
N LEU A 51 -3.95 -2.61 -10.56
CA LEU A 51 -4.56 -1.27 -10.55
C LEU A 51 -3.71 -0.27 -9.78
N ALA A 52 -3.03 -0.70 -8.72
CA ALA A 52 -2.09 0.16 -8.00
C ALA A 52 -0.93 0.60 -8.92
N GLU A 53 -0.43 -0.28 -9.79
CA GLU A 53 0.63 0.07 -10.76
C GLU A 53 0.13 1.05 -11.82
N ILE A 54 -1.13 0.90 -12.26
CA ILE A 54 -1.77 1.87 -13.16
C ILE A 54 -1.81 3.26 -12.50
N VAL A 55 -2.25 3.34 -11.24
CA VAL A 55 -2.29 4.62 -10.51
C VAL A 55 -0.89 5.23 -10.39
N VAL A 56 0.13 4.43 -10.07
CA VAL A 56 1.52 4.94 -10.01
C VAL A 56 1.96 5.53 -11.35
N ARG A 57 1.81 4.78 -12.45
CA ARG A 57 2.20 5.22 -13.79
C ARG A 57 1.47 6.48 -14.22
N VAL A 58 0.16 6.57 -13.99
CA VAL A 58 -0.64 7.74 -14.37
C VAL A 58 -0.26 8.96 -13.52
N ALA A 59 0.02 8.78 -12.23
CA ALA A 59 0.49 9.87 -11.37
C ALA A 59 1.87 10.42 -11.77
N GLU A 60 2.78 9.54 -12.22
CA GLU A 60 4.10 9.91 -12.74
C GLU A 60 4.01 10.75 -14.02
N GLN A 61 2.93 10.62 -14.79
CA GLN A 61 2.64 11.44 -15.97
C GLN A 61 2.04 12.81 -15.63
N GLY A 62 1.89 13.14 -14.35
CA GLY A 62 1.40 14.45 -13.90
C GLY A 62 -0.11 14.52 -13.64
N ASP A 63 -0.85 13.40 -13.73
CA ASP A 63 -2.28 13.36 -13.48
C ASP A 63 -2.60 13.71 -12.00
N ALA A 64 -3.34 14.81 -11.80
CA ALA A 64 -3.61 15.37 -10.49
C ALA A 64 -4.44 14.43 -9.60
N VAL A 65 -5.38 13.70 -10.22
CA VAL A 65 -6.28 12.78 -9.54
C VAL A 65 -5.51 11.55 -9.04
N ALA A 66 -4.67 10.95 -9.89
CA ALA A 66 -3.83 9.83 -9.51
C ALA A 66 -2.82 10.22 -8.42
N GLN A 67 -2.23 11.41 -8.50
CA GLN A 67 -1.40 11.94 -7.42
C GLN A 67 -2.19 12.16 -6.13
N ALA A 68 -3.44 12.63 -6.20
CA ALA A 68 -4.30 12.78 -5.03
C ALA A 68 -4.60 11.44 -4.35
N ILE A 69 -4.88 10.40 -5.14
CA ILE A 69 -5.07 9.02 -4.65
C ILE A 69 -3.83 8.54 -3.89
N LEU A 70 -2.63 8.70 -4.47
CA LEU A 70 -1.38 8.30 -3.80
C LEU A 70 -1.11 9.10 -2.53
N ARG A 71 -1.44 10.40 -2.54
CA ARG A 71 -1.32 11.24 -1.35
C ARG A 71 -2.23 10.76 -0.22
N GLN A 72 -3.49 10.47 -0.52
CA GLN A 72 -4.45 9.92 0.44
C GLN A 72 -4.00 8.55 0.95
N ALA A 73 -3.55 7.66 0.06
CA ALA A 73 -3.04 6.34 0.43
C ALA A 73 -1.86 6.43 1.41
N GLY A 74 -0.90 7.33 1.14
CA GLY A 74 0.22 7.58 2.05
C GLY A 74 -0.23 8.04 3.43
N GLN A 75 -1.23 8.94 3.51
CA GLN A 75 -1.79 9.38 4.79
C GLN A 75 -2.48 8.25 5.56
N GLU A 76 -3.29 7.43 4.89
CA GLU A 76 -4.00 6.32 5.54
C GLU A 76 -3.03 5.24 6.04
N LEU A 77 -2.00 4.91 5.24
CA LEU A 77 -0.92 4.03 5.69
C LEU A 77 -0.20 4.60 6.92
N GLY A 78 0.02 5.91 6.97
CA GLY A 78 0.64 6.57 8.11
C GLY A 78 -0.24 6.55 9.36
N ARG A 79 -1.57 6.65 9.20
CA ARG A 79 -2.53 6.46 10.29
C ARG A 79 -2.49 5.04 10.84
N ALA A 80 -2.47 4.05 9.96
CA ALA A 80 -2.39 2.64 10.35
C ALA A 80 -1.10 2.34 11.13
N ALA A 81 0.06 2.80 10.63
CA ALA A 81 1.33 2.67 11.33
C ALA A 81 1.31 3.39 12.68
N GLY A 82 0.80 4.62 12.72
CA GLY A 82 0.67 5.40 13.95
C GLY A 82 -0.23 4.76 15.00
N ALA A 83 -1.30 4.06 14.58
CA ALA A 83 -2.17 3.32 15.50
C ALA A 83 -1.41 2.18 16.20
N VAL A 84 -0.55 1.46 15.48
CA VAL A 84 0.33 0.43 16.06
C VAL A 84 1.34 1.05 17.02
N ILE A 85 1.98 2.15 16.63
CA ILE A 85 2.96 2.84 17.49
C ILE A 85 2.33 3.25 18.83
N ARG A 86 1.14 3.85 18.80
CA ARG A 86 0.39 4.23 20.02
C ARG A 86 0.03 3.03 20.87
N ARG A 87 -0.45 1.96 20.25
CA ARG A 87 -0.81 0.73 20.98
C ARG A 87 0.38 0.10 21.70
N LEU A 88 1.59 0.31 21.18
CA LEU A 88 2.83 -0.15 21.79
C LEU A 88 3.48 0.87 22.74
N GLY A 89 2.92 2.08 22.87
CA GLY A 89 3.48 3.15 23.71
C GLY A 89 4.81 3.72 23.22
N MET A 90 5.07 3.66 21.91
CA MET A 90 6.37 3.98 21.29
C MET A 90 6.42 5.38 20.65
N GLU A 91 5.49 6.29 20.97
CA GLU A 91 5.38 7.60 20.31
C GLU A 91 6.62 8.49 20.48
N ARG A 92 7.38 8.30 21.57
CA ARG A 92 8.59 9.07 21.89
C ARG A 92 9.89 8.38 21.46
N ASP A 93 9.77 7.16 20.92
CA ASP A 93 10.93 6.35 20.57
C ASP A 93 11.51 6.77 19.23
N ALA A 94 12.83 6.58 19.09
CA ALA A 94 13.49 6.64 17.80
C ALA A 94 13.40 5.26 17.14
N LEU A 95 12.31 4.99 16.41
CA LEU A 95 12.08 3.69 15.75
C LEU A 95 12.16 3.76 14.22
N PRO A 96 12.72 2.72 13.57
CA PRO A 96 12.60 2.55 12.14
C PRO A 96 11.21 1.99 11.77
N VAL A 97 10.59 2.57 10.74
CA VAL A 97 9.37 2.07 10.11
C VAL A 97 9.70 1.65 8.69
N ALA A 98 9.75 0.34 8.44
CA ALA A 98 10.03 -0.21 7.12
C ALA A 98 8.75 -0.31 6.27
N TYR A 99 8.89 -0.18 4.95
CA TYR A 99 7.78 -0.31 3.98
C TYR A 99 8.09 -1.33 2.89
N THR A 100 7.07 -1.99 2.36
CA THR A 100 7.20 -3.00 1.29
C THR A 100 5.93 -3.07 0.43
N GLY A 101 6.08 -3.38 -0.86
CA GLY A 101 4.97 -3.46 -1.82
C GLY A 101 5.17 -2.56 -3.04
N GLY A 102 4.53 -2.92 -4.16
CA GLY A 102 4.73 -2.25 -5.46
C GLY A 102 4.30 -0.78 -5.48
N VAL A 103 3.33 -0.39 -4.65
CA VAL A 103 2.84 1.00 -4.55
C VAL A 103 3.93 1.98 -4.12
N PHE A 104 4.93 1.53 -3.36
CA PHE A 104 6.03 2.40 -2.91
C PHE A 104 7.01 2.79 -4.01
N ARG A 105 6.87 2.22 -5.23
CA ARG A 105 7.60 2.70 -6.41
C ARG A 105 7.23 4.13 -6.82
N ALA A 106 6.05 4.62 -6.41
CA ALA A 106 5.66 6.03 -6.60
C ALA A 106 6.53 7.04 -5.81
N GLY A 107 7.49 6.56 -5.01
CA GLY A 107 8.52 7.40 -4.41
C GLY A 107 7.93 8.54 -3.57
N PRO A 108 8.33 9.80 -3.82
CA PRO A 108 7.86 10.95 -3.04
C PRO A 108 6.33 11.11 -2.97
N LEU A 109 5.59 10.68 -4.00
CA LEU A 109 4.13 10.85 -4.08
C LEU A 109 3.38 10.10 -2.97
N ILE A 110 3.95 8.99 -2.48
CA ILE A 110 3.38 8.20 -1.39
C ILE A 110 4.21 8.28 -0.11
N LEU A 111 5.56 8.33 -0.22
CA LEU A 111 6.45 8.34 0.94
C LEU A 111 6.43 9.66 1.71
N THR A 112 6.24 10.79 1.04
CA THR A 112 6.16 12.11 1.70
C THR A 112 4.92 12.21 2.61
N PRO A 113 3.68 11.95 2.13
CA PRO A 113 2.49 11.98 2.99
C PRO A 113 2.52 10.92 4.08
N LEU A 114 3.05 9.72 3.79
CA LEU A 114 3.28 8.68 4.79
C LEU A 114 4.20 9.17 5.91
N ARG A 115 5.36 9.74 5.56
CA ARG A 115 6.33 10.29 6.51
C ARG A 115 5.72 11.38 7.35
N ALA A 116 5.09 12.38 6.72
CA ALA A 116 4.46 13.48 7.43
C ALA A 116 3.43 12.97 8.43
N LYS A 117 2.62 11.98 8.05
CA LYS A 117 1.60 11.45 8.94
C LYS A 117 2.18 10.66 10.12
N ILE A 118 3.19 9.81 9.87
CA ILE A 118 3.88 9.08 10.95
C ILE A 118 4.55 10.07 11.90
N GLN A 119 5.28 11.05 11.39
CA GLN A 119 6.01 12.03 12.23
C GLN A 119 5.08 12.94 13.03
N SER A 120 3.87 13.20 12.55
CA SER A 120 2.84 13.90 13.36
C SER A 120 2.40 13.11 14.61
N ILE A 121 2.63 11.79 14.64
CA ILE A 121 2.24 10.89 15.73
C ILE A 121 3.46 10.48 16.56
N ALA A 122 4.57 10.18 15.90
CA ALA A 122 5.84 9.77 16.49
C ALA A 122 6.98 10.58 15.85
N PRO A 123 7.31 11.76 16.39
CA PRO A 123 8.22 12.73 15.74
C PRO A 123 9.63 12.20 15.47
N ARG A 124 10.08 11.19 16.24
CA ARG A 124 11.41 10.59 16.13
C ARG A 124 11.44 9.33 15.27
N ALA A 125 10.29 8.85 14.80
CA ALA A 125 10.20 7.73 13.89
C ALA A 125 10.80 8.07 12.52
N ARG A 126 11.46 7.10 11.89
CA ARG A 126 12.10 7.25 10.58
C ARG A 126 11.61 6.20 9.62
N ILE A 127 11.15 6.62 8.45
CA ILE A 127 10.83 5.69 7.37
C ILE A 127 12.12 5.20 6.74
N VAL A 128 12.28 3.88 6.67
CA VAL A 128 13.47 3.23 6.11
C VAL A 128 13.08 2.25 5.03
N ARG A 129 13.96 2.09 4.03
CA ARG A 129 13.87 0.98 3.10
C ARG A 129 14.25 -0.31 3.85
N PRO A 130 13.57 -1.45 3.61
CA PRO A 130 13.97 -2.71 4.23
C PRO A 130 15.43 -3.03 3.92
N LEU A 131 16.19 -3.43 4.94
CA LEU A 131 17.59 -3.87 4.79
C LEU A 131 17.69 -5.18 3.98
N HIS A 132 16.65 -6.01 4.06
CA HIS A 132 16.60 -7.30 3.40
C HIS A 132 15.21 -7.56 2.79
N PRO A 133 15.10 -8.40 1.75
CA PRO A 133 13.82 -8.88 1.24
C PRO A 133 13.00 -9.59 2.34
N PRO A 134 11.66 -9.57 2.27
CA PRO A 134 10.78 -10.24 3.25
C PRO A 134 11.12 -11.73 3.49
N ALA A 135 11.63 -12.42 2.46
CA ALA A 135 12.05 -13.82 2.54
C ALA A 135 13.16 -14.07 3.58
N VAL A 136 14.07 -13.11 3.77
CA VAL A 136 15.14 -13.22 4.79
C VAL A 136 14.54 -13.18 6.19
N GLY A 137 13.55 -12.31 6.43
CA GLY A 137 12.83 -12.28 7.69
C GLY A 137 12.10 -13.59 7.98
N ALA A 138 11.51 -14.21 6.95
CA ALA A 138 10.89 -15.53 7.08
C ALA A 138 11.90 -16.63 7.44
N ALA A 139 13.09 -16.63 6.82
CA ALA A 139 14.16 -17.56 7.14
C ALA A 139 14.64 -17.43 8.60
N ILE A 140 14.88 -16.20 9.08
CA ILE A 140 15.26 -15.94 10.48
C ILE A 140 14.14 -16.38 11.45
N MET A 141 12.87 -16.15 11.09
CA MET A 141 11.75 -16.62 11.93
C MET A 141 11.66 -18.15 11.99
N ALA A 142 11.91 -18.84 10.88
CA ALA A 142 11.96 -20.30 10.83
C ALA A 142 13.12 -20.83 11.68
N GLU A 143 14.32 -20.28 11.52
CA GLU A 143 15.51 -20.61 12.32
C GLU A 143 15.27 -20.42 13.83
N ARG A 144 14.71 -19.28 14.24
CA ARG A 144 14.36 -19.00 15.66
C ARG A 144 13.27 -19.92 16.21
N ARG A 145 12.41 -20.47 15.36
CA ARG A 145 11.44 -21.50 15.77
C ARG A 145 12.12 -22.85 15.92
N LEU A 146 12.98 -23.23 14.98
CA LEU A 146 13.77 -24.47 15.06
C LEU A 146 14.67 -24.50 16.30
N HIS A 147 15.36 -23.40 16.63
CA HIS A 147 16.15 -23.29 17.85
C HIS A 147 15.33 -23.34 19.15
N ARG A 148 14.06 -22.91 19.12
CA ARG A 148 13.15 -23.02 20.27
C ARG A 148 12.50 -24.40 20.39
N MET A 149 12.51 -25.19 19.33
CA MET A 149 11.95 -26.54 19.27
C MET A 149 12.98 -27.65 19.47
N ALA A 150 14.28 -27.33 19.40
CA ALA A 150 15.33 -28.30 19.72
C ALA A 150 15.21 -28.70 21.21
N PRO A 151 15.05 -30.00 21.54
CA PRO A 151 14.98 -30.43 22.92
C PRO A 151 16.31 -30.09 23.62
N ARG A 152 16.23 -29.64 24.87
CA ARG A 152 17.38 -29.65 25.79
C ARG A 152 17.84 -31.11 25.86
N VAL A 153 18.85 -31.48 25.07
CA VAL A 153 19.60 -32.70 25.33
C VAL A 153 20.25 -32.45 26.69
N ALA A 154 19.67 -33.08 27.72
CA ALA A 154 20.20 -33.08 29.05
C ALA A 154 21.61 -33.69 28.98
N ALA A 155 22.61 -32.88 29.32
CA ALA A 155 23.93 -33.39 29.63
C ALA A 155 23.81 -34.19 30.94
N SER A 156 24.03 -35.50 30.83
CA SER A 156 24.45 -36.38 31.92
C SER A 156 25.79 -36.97 31.55
#